data_AF-A0A968DTP5-F1
#
_entry.id   AF-A0A968DTP5-F1
#
_cell.length_a   1.000
_cell.length_b   1.000
_cell.length_c   1.000
_cell.angle_alpha   90.00
_cell.angle_beta   90.00
_cell.angle_gamma   90.00
#
_symmetry.space_group_name_H-M   'P 1'
#
loop_
_entity.id
_entity.type
_entity.pdbx_description
1 polymer ?
#
loop_
_entity_poly.entity_id
_entity_poly.type
_entity_poly.pdbx_seq_one_letter_code
_entity_poly.pdbx_strand_id
1 'polypeptide(L)' 'MRIGGSGGWEWIIILVIVLLVFGVGRIGKIAGELGGGIRAFREGLKGDDEDEETSEASEEEKDQPEEK' A
#
# COMPACT_ATOMS: atom_id res chain seq x y z
N MET A 1 3.24 4.12 36.79
CA MET A 1 2.26 3.66 35.78
C MET A 1 2.99 2.80 34.78
N ARG A 2 2.99 1.47 34.94
CA ARG A 2 3.55 0.55 33.93
C ARG A 2 2.46 0.30 32.91
N ILE A 3 2.53 0.98 31.76
CA ILE A 3 1.74 0.63 30.58
C ILE A 3 2.37 -0.62 29.98
N GLY A 4 1.98 -1.76 30.58
CA GLY A 4 2.06 -3.06 29.96
C GLY A 4 0.66 -3.37 29.45
N GLY A 5 0.50 -3.44 28.13
CA GLY A 5 -0.77 -3.80 27.50
C GLY A 5 -0.66 -3.68 25.99
N SER A 6 -0.47 -4.82 25.32
CA SER A 6 -0.44 -5.03 23.87
C SER A 6 0.69 -4.33 23.10
N GLY A 7 1.78 -5.08 22.83
CA GLY A 7 2.93 -4.70 22.00
C GLY A 7 2.62 -4.45 20.52
N GLY A 8 1.38 -4.11 20.17
CA GLY A 8 0.96 -3.68 18.83
C GLY A 8 0.92 -2.15 18.67
N TRP A 9 0.66 -1.40 19.74
CA TRP A 9 0.54 0.06 19.64
C TRP A 9 1.88 0.73 19.31
N GLU A 10 2.98 0.19 19.84
CA GLU A 10 4.33 0.64 19.53
C GLU A 10 4.62 0.57 18.02
N TRP A 11 4.22 -0.53 17.36
CA TRP A 11 4.40 -0.70 15.92
C TRP A 11 3.65 0.37 15.11
N ILE A 12 2.44 0.74 15.52
CA ILE A 12 1.66 1.80 14.85
C ILE A 12 2.40 3.15 14.95
N ILE A 13 2.92 3.49 16.13
CA ILE A 13 3.67 4.74 16.33
C ILE A 13 4.93 4.77 15.45
N ILE A 14 5.67 3.67 15.38
CA ILE A 14 6.84 3.54 14.52
C ILE A 14 6.46 3.72 13.04
N LEU A 15 5.37 3.09 12.60
CA LEU A 15 4.88 3.20 11.22
C LEU A 15 4.55 4.65 10.85
N VAL A 16 3.91 5.38 11.76
CA VAL A 16 3.61 6.81 11.57
C VAL A 16 4.90 7.63 11.44
N ILE A 17 5.90 7.39 12.29
CA ILE A 17 7.19 8.10 12.21
C ILE A 17 7.89 7.81 10.87
N VAL A 18 7.89 6.55 10.42
CA VAL A 18 8.46 6.17 9.12
C VAL A 18 7.73 6.89 7.98
N LEU A 19 6.39 6.93 8.00
CA LEU A 19 5.61 7.66 7.00
C LEU A 19 5.90 9.17 6.99
N LEU A 20 6.17 9.78 8.15
CA LEU A 20 6.55 11.20 8.24
C LEU A 20 7.95 11.48 7.70
N VAL A 21 8.93 10.60 7.96
CA VAL A 21 10.32 10.75 7.51
C VAL A 21 10.44 10.50 6.00
N PHE A 22 9.83 9.43 5.50
CA PHE A 22 9.92 9.05 4.10
C PHE A 22 8.86 9.75 3.21
N GLY A 23 7.73 10.14 3.80
CA GLY A 23 6.57 10.71 3.11
C GLY A 23 5.68 9.64 2.45
N VAL A 24 4.37 9.88 2.44
CA VAL A 24 3.37 8.96 1.85
C VAL A 24 3.55 8.77 0.34
N GLY A 25 4.00 9.82 -0.38
CA GLY A 25 4.17 9.75 -1.84
C GLY A 25 5.35 8.87 -2.29
N ARG A 26 6.44 8.83 -1.51
CA ARG A 26 7.59 7.95 -1.80
C ARG A 26 7.25 6.49 -1.54
N ILE A 27 6.58 6.21 -0.42
CA ILE A 27 6.15 4.86 -0.05
C ILE A 27 5.10 4.32 -1.03
N GLY A 28 4.12 5.13 -1.43
CA GLY A 28 3.10 4.74 -2.41
C GLY A 28 3.70 4.41 -3.78
N LYS A 29 4.66 5.20 -4.27
CA LYS A 29 5.34 4.94 -5.55
C LYS A 29 6.09 3.60 -5.55
N ILE A 30 6.88 3.35 -4.50
CA ILE A 30 7.65 2.10 -4.35
C ILE A 30 6.72 0.90 -4.15
N ALA A 31 5.66 1.06 -3.36
CA ALA A 31 4.66 0.02 -3.14
C ALA A 31 3.89 -0.33 -4.43
N GLY A 32 3.60 0.65 -5.30
CA GLY A 32 2.99 0.41 -6.61
C GLY A 32 3.92 -0.40 -7.54
N GLU A 33 5.19 0.00 -7.64
CA GLU A 33 6.20 -0.69 -8.46
C GLU A 33 6.46 -2.12 -7.96
N LEU A 34 6.58 -2.32 -6.64
CA LEU A 34 6.76 -3.64 -6.03
C LEU A 34 5.49 -4.49 -6.07
N GLY A 35 4.33 -3.87 -5.84
CA GLY A 35 3.03 -4.53 -5.79
C GLY A 35 2.64 -5.13 -7.14
N GLY A 36 2.88 -4.42 -8.23
CA GLY A 36 2.68 -4.94 -9.59
C GLY A 36 3.54 -6.17 -9.87
N GLY A 37 4.82 -6.13 -9.51
CA GLY A 37 5.74 -7.27 -9.67
C GLY A 37 5.36 -8.48 -8.82
N ILE A 38 4.96 -8.26 -7.57
CA ILE A 38 4.48 -9.34 -6.67
C ILE A 38 3.18 -9.94 -7.18
N ARG A 39 2.27 -9.12 -7.74
CA ARG A 39 0.99 -9.57 -8.31
C ARG A 39 1.22 -10.45 -9.54
N ALA A 40 2.02 -9.99 -10.50
CA ALA A 40 2.40 -10.78 -11.67
C ALA A 40 3.14 -12.07 -11.29
N PHE A 41 3.99 -12.03 -10.25
CA PHE A 41 4.65 -13.22 -9.73
C PHE A 41 3.66 -14.21 -9.12
N ARG A 42 2.66 -13.73 -8.37
CA ARG A 42 1.62 -14.57 -7.76
C ARG A 42 0.70 -15.19 -8.82
N GLU A 43 0.39 -14.44 -9.87
CA GLU A 43 -0.40 -14.86 -11.02
C GLU A 43 0.32 -15.95 -11.81
N GLY A 44 1.61 -15.74 -12.14
CA GLY A 44 2.44 -16.76 -12.79
C GLY A 44 2.68 -18.02 -11.95
N LEU A 45 2.54 -17.95 -10.63
CA LEU A 45 2.57 -19.11 -9.73
C LEU A 45 1.23 -19.84 -9.60
N LYS A 46 0.10 -19.18 -9.86
CA LYS A 46 -1.24 -19.80 -9.78
C LYS A 46 -1.60 -20.62 -11.01
N GLY A 47 -0.97 -20.37 -12.16
CA GLY A 47 -1.20 -21.12 -13.40
C GLY A 47 -2.54 -20.77 -14.06
N ASP A 48 -2.64 -21.09 -15.35
CA ASP A 48 -3.64 -20.74 -16.39
C ASP A 48 -5.13 -21.06 -16.09
N ASP A 49 -5.50 -21.43 -14.85
CA ASP A 49 -6.85 -21.87 -14.50
C ASP A 49 -7.74 -20.76 -13.89
N GLU A 50 -7.25 -19.54 -13.67
CA GLU A 50 -8.03 -18.43 -13.08
C GLU A 50 -7.64 -17.04 -13.65
N ASP A 51 -7.53 -16.91 -14.97
CA ASP A 51 -7.35 -15.60 -15.62
C ASP A 51 -8.72 -14.95 -15.88
N GLU A 52 -9.20 -14.07 -14.98
CA GLU A 52 -10.08 -12.94 -15.37
C GLU A 52 -10.40 -11.89 -14.28
N GLU A 53 -10.00 -12.04 -13.01
CA GLU A 53 -10.60 -11.22 -11.94
C GLU A 53 -9.64 -10.29 -11.19
N THR A 54 -8.58 -9.78 -11.82
CA THR A 54 -7.89 -8.63 -11.22
C THR A 54 -7.25 -7.76 -12.29
N SER A 55 -7.99 -6.77 -12.79
CA SER A 55 -7.43 -5.59 -13.47
C SER A 55 -8.24 -4.34 -13.16
N GLU A 56 -8.50 -4.05 -11.88
CA GLU A 56 -9.08 -2.76 -11.47
C GLU A 56 -8.41 -2.30 -10.17
N ALA A 57 -7.25 -1.65 -10.27
CA ALA A 57 -6.71 -0.83 -9.18
C ALA A 57 -5.56 0.05 -9.69
N SER A 58 -5.85 0.94 -10.64
CA SER A 58 -5.08 2.16 -10.81
C SER A 58 -5.80 3.10 -11.77
N GLU A 59 -6.89 3.73 -11.34
CA GLU A 59 -7.37 5.02 -11.88
C GLU A 59 -8.56 5.54 -11.06
N GLU A 60 -8.30 6.02 -9.84
CA GLU A 60 -9.08 7.04 -9.12
C GLU A 60 -8.19 7.47 -7.93
N GLU A 61 -7.86 8.73 -7.67
CA GLU A 61 -8.69 9.93 -7.67
C GLU A 61 -7.77 11.17 -7.58
N LYS A 62 -8.28 12.31 -8.06
CA LYS A 62 -8.07 13.67 -7.49
C LYS A 62 -6.96 14.58 -8.05
N ASP A 63 -7.22 15.13 -9.24
CA ASP A 63 -6.88 16.53 -9.54
C ASP A 63 -8.20 17.31 -9.63
N GLN A 64 -8.66 17.84 -8.50
CA GLN A 64 -9.70 18.87 -8.46
C GLN A 64 -9.02 20.22 -8.21
N PRO A 65 -9.10 21.17 -9.15
CA PRO A 65 -9.25 22.57 -8.80
C PRO A 65 -10.70 22.97 -9.05
N GLU A 66 -11.49 23.07 -7.99
CA GLU A 66 -12.64 23.95 -7.98
C GLU A 66 -12.13 25.41 -8.00
N GLU A 67 -12.38 26.14 -9.07
CA GLU A 67 -12.49 27.60 -9.02
C GLU A 67 -13.61 28.04 -9.98
N LYS A 68 -14.72 28.50 -9.40
CA LYS A 68 -15.68 29.41 -10.02
C LYS A 68 -15.95 30.54 -9.05
#